data_AF-V4J5J0-F1
#
_entry.id   AF-V4J5J0-F1
#
_cell.length_a   1.000
_cell.length_b   1.000
_cell.length_c   1.000
_cell.angle_alpha   90.00
_cell.angle_beta   90.00
_cell.angle_gamma   90.00
#
_symmetry.space_group_name_H-M   'P 1'
#
loop_
_entity.id
_entity.type
_entity.pdbx_description
1 polymer ?
#
loop_
_entity_poly.entity_id
_entity_poly.type
_entity_poly.pdbx_seq_one_letter_code
_entity_poly.pdbx_strand_id
1 'polypeptide(L)'
;MNVKVEVELCDHPGKKDKEQMYEAAENLTNDIKSIVVSEPKRKGNILIAEFTINDAKQIDVVDKIGDKFSDIMENYDASSINFPKRRTTTRKSQPIEKHTRSKVNT
;
A
#
# COMPACT_ATOMS: atom_id res chain seq x y z
N MET A 1 -3.62 1.59 6.67
CA MET A 1 -3.36 0.47 5.74
C MET A 1 -2.25 0.88 4.78
N ASN A 2 -1.24 0.03 4.59
CA ASN A 2 -0.18 0.34 3.63
C ASN A 2 -0.63 -0.09 2.23
N VAL A 3 -0.33 0.75 1.25
CA VAL A 3 -0.69 0.57 -0.15
C VAL A 3 0.58 0.70 -0.98
N LYS A 4 0.73 -0.17 -1.97
CA LYS A 4 1.75 -0.09 -3.02
C LYS A 4 1.05 -0.12 -4.36
N VAL A 5 1.19 0.94 -5.14
CA VAL A 5 0.67 1.05 -6.50
C VAL A 5 1.86 0.99 -7.45
N GLU A 6 1.88 0.01 -8.33
CA GLU A 6 2.79 -0.04 -9.46
C GLU A 6 2.02 0.46 -10.68
N VAL A 7 2.53 1.48 -11.35
CA VAL A 7 1.95 2.02 -12.59
C VAL A 7 2.92 1.72 -13.72
N GLU A 8 2.40 1.09 -14.76
CA GLU A 8 3.05 0.94 -16.05
C GLU A 8 2.68 2.15 -16.91
N LEU A 9 3.72 2.79 -17.46
CA LEU A 9 3.61 3.97 -18.29
C LEU A 9 3.75 3.59 -19.76
N CYS A 10 3.14 4.37 -20.65
CA CYS A 10 3.29 4.18 -22.10
C CYS A 10 4.75 4.42 -22.54
N ASP A 11 5.43 5.38 -21.90
CA ASP A 11 6.80 5.78 -22.18
C ASP A 11 7.69 5.79 -20.91
N HIS A 12 8.99 6.06 -21.09
CA HIS A 12 9.95 6.10 -19.98
C HIS A 12 9.59 7.19 -18.94
N PRO A 13 9.70 6.94 -17.62
CA PRO A 13 9.29 7.87 -16.58
C PRO A 13 10.06 9.18 -16.64
N GLY A 14 9.31 10.27 -16.81
CA GLY A 14 9.79 11.63 -16.69
C GLY A 14 9.64 12.19 -15.27
N LYS A 15 10.13 13.42 -15.09
CA LYS A 15 9.90 14.19 -13.85
C LYS A 15 8.41 14.44 -13.60
N LYS A 16 7.67 14.77 -14.67
CA LYS A 16 6.23 15.04 -14.63
C LYS A 16 5.44 13.83 -14.11
N ASP A 17 5.77 12.63 -14.58
CA ASP A 17 5.09 11.40 -14.16
C ASP A 17 5.26 11.13 -12.67
N LYS A 18 6.45 11.42 -12.12
CA LYS A 18 6.69 11.30 -10.66
C LYS A 18 5.89 12.31 -9.85
N GLU A 19 5.75 13.54 -10.36
CA GLU A 19 4.96 14.59 -9.71
C GLU A 19 3.47 14.22 -9.72
N GLN A 20 2.95 13.76 -10.87
CA GLN A 20 1.57 13.26 -11.00
C GLN A 20 1.31 12.03 -10.11
N MET A 21 2.25 11.10 -10.07
CA MET A 21 2.17 9.92 -9.21
C MET A 21 2.14 10.30 -7.72
N TYR A 22 2.93 11.30 -7.34
CA TYR A 22 2.92 11.84 -5.98
C TYR A 22 1.58 12.52 -5.66
N GLU A 23 1.08 13.37 -6.56
CA GLU A 23 -0.20 14.06 -6.42
C GLU A 23 -1.37 13.07 -6.30
N ALA A 24 -1.38 12.01 -7.10
CA ALA A 24 -2.38 10.95 -7.02
C ALA A 24 -2.36 10.26 -5.65
N ALA A 25 -1.18 9.93 -5.12
CA ALA A 25 -1.03 9.36 -3.79
C ALA A 25 -1.45 10.35 -2.69
N GLU A 26 -1.12 11.63 -2.82
CA GLU A 26 -1.47 12.70 -1.88
C GLU A 26 -2.99 12.85 -1.73
N ASN A 27 -3.74 12.75 -2.83
CA ASN A 27 -5.20 12.80 -2.83
C ASN A 27 -5.87 11.61 -2.09
N LEU A 28 -5.12 10.56 -1.78
CA LEU A 28 -5.62 9.32 -1.18
C LEU A 28 -5.13 9.10 0.26
N THR A 29 -4.07 9.80 0.68
CA THR A 29 -3.47 9.63 2.00
C THR A 29 -3.83 10.78 2.95
N ASN A 30 -4.02 10.44 4.23
CA ASN A 30 -4.09 11.43 5.31
C ASN A 30 -2.71 11.64 5.98
N ASP A 31 -1.68 10.94 5.51
CA ASP A 31 -0.30 11.03 5.99
C ASP A 31 0.65 11.24 4.81
N ILE A 32 0.82 12.50 4.42
CA ILE A 32 1.66 12.93 3.28
C ILE A 32 3.11 12.46 3.44
N LYS A 33 3.61 12.39 4.68
CA LYS A 33 4.98 11.94 4.98
C LYS A 33 5.18 10.46 4.71
N SER A 34 4.10 9.69 4.58
CA SER A 34 4.17 8.27 4.23
C SER A 34 4.37 8.00 2.73
N ILE A 35 4.21 9.02 1.88
CA ILE A 35 4.29 8.86 0.43
C ILE A 35 5.76 8.72 0.00
N VAL A 36 6.04 7.65 -0.75
CA VAL A 36 7.31 7.42 -1.41
C VAL A 36 7.04 7.06 -2.87
N VAL A 37 7.62 7.83 -3.79
CA VAL A 37 7.59 7.53 -5.22
C VAL A 37 8.98 7.09 -5.67
N SER A 38 9.07 5.98 -6.38
CA SER A 38 10.35 5.39 -6.80
C SER A 38 10.25 4.68 -8.15
N GLU A 39 11.39 4.58 -8.83
CA GLU A 39 11.56 3.79 -10.04
C GLU A 39 12.26 2.46 -9.71
N PRO A 40 11.74 1.32 -10.15
CA PRO A 40 12.41 0.04 -10.00
C PRO A 40 13.61 -0.04 -10.96
N LYS A 41 14.78 -0.42 -10.44
CA LYS A 41 16.06 -0.50 -11.18
C LYS A 41 16.06 -1.34 -12.48
N ARG A 42 15.05 -2.18 -12.71
CA ARG A 42 15.02 -3.17 -13.81
C ARG A 42 13.78 -3.11 -14.70
N LYS A 43 12.82 -2.21 -14.43
CA LYS A 43 11.62 -2.07 -15.28
C LYS A 43 11.54 -0.62 -15.73
N GLY A 44 11.90 -0.40 -17.00
CA GLY A 44 12.15 0.94 -17.53
C GLY A 44 10.94 1.85 -17.56
N ASN A 45 9.72 1.31 -17.59
CA ASN A 45 8.49 2.09 -17.80
C ASN A 45 7.58 2.03 -16.57
N ILE A 46 8.13 1.79 -15.38
CA ILE A 46 7.33 1.59 -14.17
C ILE A 46 7.66 2.67 -13.14
N LEU A 47 6.60 3.20 -12.53
CA LEU A 47 6.69 3.95 -11.29
C LEU A 47 5.98 3.21 -10.16
N ILE A 48 6.50 3.37 -8.95
CA ILE A 48 5.97 2.75 -7.74
C ILE A 48 5.68 3.82 -6.71
N ALA A 49 4.45 3.86 -6.22
CA ALA A 49 4.00 4.72 -5.14
C ALA A 49 3.67 3.84 -3.94
N GLU A 50 4.31 4.12 -2.81
CA GLU A 50 4.00 3.50 -1.52
C GLU A 50 3.49 4.57 -0.56
N PHE A 51 2.34 4.32 0.07
CA PHE A 51 1.72 5.29 1.00
C PHE A 51 0.78 4.59 1.99
N THR A 52 0.32 5.33 3.01
CA THR A 52 -0.59 4.82 4.04
C THR A 52 -1.95 5.51 4.01
N ILE A 53 -3.02 4.75 3.79
CA ILE A 53 -4.40 5.24 3.97
C ILE A 53 -4.86 4.91 5.38
N ASN A 54 -5.18 5.92 6.20
CA ASN A 54 -5.72 5.71 7.54
C ASN A 54 -7.25 5.55 7.47
N ASP A 55 -7.76 4.51 8.12
CA ASP A 55 -9.20 4.28 8.36
C ASP A 55 -10.08 4.16 7.09
N ALA A 56 -9.78 3.17 6.23
CA ALA A 56 -10.61 2.84 5.08
C ALA A 56 -10.67 1.32 4.88
N LYS A 57 -11.83 0.82 4.44
CA LYS A 57 -11.99 -0.60 4.06
C LYS A 57 -11.30 -0.85 2.71
N GLN A 58 -10.69 -2.02 2.56
CA GLN A 58 -9.97 -2.39 1.33
C GLN A 58 -10.83 -2.25 0.07
N ILE A 59 -12.08 -2.71 0.12
CA ILE A 59 -12.99 -2.65 -1.03
C ILE A 59 -13.26 -1.22 -1.48
N ASP A 60 -13.40 -0.28 -0.53
CA ASP A 60 -13.74 1.11 -0.84
C ASP A 60 -12.53 1.91 -1.36
N VAL A 61 -11.31 1.40 -1.19
CA VAL A 61 -10.09 2.10 -1.64
C VAL A 61 -9.58 1.61 -2.97
N VAL A 62 -9.84 0.36 -3.37
CA VAL A 62 -9.32 -0.16 -4.65
C VAL A 62 -9.83 0.68 -5.81
N ASP A 63 -11.14 0.90 -5.86
CA ASP A 63 -11.77 1.70 -6.92
C ASP A 63 -11.25 3.14 -6.90
N LYS A 64 -11.21 3.78 -5.72
CA LYS A 64 -10.69 5.15 -5.57
C LYS A 64 -9.22 5.29 -5.98
N ILE A 65 -8.39 4.27 -5.70
CA ILE A 65 -6.99 4.27 -6.12
C ILE A 65 -6.94 4.18 -7.65
N GLY A 66 -7.69 3.26 -8.26
CA GLY A 66 -7.76 3.14 -9.72
C GLY A 66 -8.18 4.46 -10.39
N ASP A 67 -9.28 5.05 -9.91
CA ASP A 67 -9.82 6.31 -10.42
C ASP A 67 -8.79 7.44 -10.31
N LYS A 68 -8.19 7.64 -9.13
CA LYS A 68 -7.25 8.76 -8.94
C LYS A 68 -5.99 8.66 -9.76
N PHE A 69 -5.43 7.45 -9.89
CA PHE A 69 -4.22 7.28 -10.68
C PHE A 69 -4.48 7.42 -12.18
N SER A 70 -5.61 6.90 -12.68
CA SER A 70 -5.99 7.06 -14.09
C SER A 70 -6.42 8.49 -14.45
N ASP A 71 -7.06 9.21 -13.53
CA ASP A 71 -7.48 10.60 -13.75
C ASP A 71 -6.30 11.60 -13.78
N ILE A 72 -5.26 11.37 -12.96
CA ILE A 72 -4.17 12.33 -12.74
C ILE A 72 -2.96 12.03 -13.63
N MET A 73 -2.65 10.75 -13.89
CA MET A 73 -1.48 10.38 -14.67
C MET A 73 -1.80 10.39 -16.17
N GLU A 74 -1.14 11.28 -16.92
CA GLU A 74 -1.35 11.38 -18.37
C GLU A 74 -0.69 10.22 -19.12
N ASN A 75 0.49 9.81 -18.70
CA ASN A 75 1.28 8.72 -19.29
C ASN A 75 0.91 7.37 -18.66
N TYR A 76 -0.38 7.05 -18.56
CA TYR A 76 -0.88 5.86 -17.87
C TYR A 76 -1.27 4.76 -18.86
N ASP A 77 -0.76 3.55 -18.66
CA ASP A 77 -1.20 2.35 -19.40
C ASP A 77 -2.00 1.41 -18.48
N ALA A 78 -1.35 0.93 -17.42
CA ALA A 78 -1.95 0.00 -16.48
C ALA A 78 -1.46 0.22 -15.04
N SER A 79 -2.18 -0.33 -14.08
CA SER A 79 -1.74 -0.32 -12.68
C SER A 79 -1.99 -1.65 -11.98
N SER A 80 -1.18 -1.90 -10.96
CA SER A 80 -1.31 -3.02 -10.04
C SER A 80 -1.29 -2.51 -8.60
N ILE A 81 -2.34 -2.82 -7.84
CA ILE A 81 -2.50 -2.40 -6.45
C ILE A 81 -2.18 -3.57 -5.52
N ASN A 82 -1.28 -3.34 -4.58
CA ASN A 82 -0.87 -4.30 -3.57
C ASN A 82 -1.08 -3.72 -2.17
N PHE A 83 -1.54 -4.55 -1.23
CA PHE A 83 -1.72 -4.19 0.18
C PHE A 83 -0.71 -4.93 1.06
N PRO A 84 0.55 -4.47 1.13
CA PRO A 84 1.57 -5.15 1.93
C PRO A 84 1.15 -5.16 3.40
N LYS A 85 1.21 -6.35 4.02
CA LYS A 85 1.01 -6.47 5.47
C LYS A 85 2.10 -5.68 6.18
N ARG A 86 1.71 -4.81 7.13
CA ARG A 86 2.67 -4.30 8.12
C ARG A 86 3.29 -5.52 8.80
N ARG A 87 4.63 -5.62 8.83
CA ARG A 87 5.30 -6.65 9.61
C ARG A 87 4.90 -6.44 11.07
N THR A 88 3.91 -7.19 11.54
CA THR A 88 3.69 -7.36 12.98
C THR A 88 4.95 -8.03 13.48
N THR A 89 5.80 -7.30 14.18
CA THR A 89 6.75 -7.94 15.07
C THR A 89 5.93 -8.82 15.99
N THR A 90 6.07 -10.13 15.83
CA THR A 90 5.43 -11.12 16.67
C THR A 90 5.92 -10.85 18.09
N ARG A 91 5.13 -10.10 18.89
CA ARG A 91 5.23 -10.22 20.35
C ARG A 91 4.93 -11.68 20.61
N LYS A 92 5.95 -12.44 21.03
CA LYS A 92 5.80 -13.82 21.48
C LYS A 92 4.62 -13.83 22.44
N SER A 93 3.50 -14.39 22.01
CA SER A 93 2.41 -14.73 22.90
C SER A 93 3.02 -15.67 23.94
N GLN A 94 3.09 -15.22 25.19
CA GLN A 94 3.39 -16.12 26.30
C GLN A 94 2.44 -17.31 26.22
N PRO A 95 2.90 -18.54 26.54
CA PRO A 95 2.02 -19.70 26.54
C PRO A 95 0.88 -19.43 27.50
N ILE A 96 -0.36 -19.63 27.03
CA ILE A 96 -1.51 -19.75 27.92
C ILE A 96 -1.25 -20.98 28.78
N GLU A 97 -0.87 -20.75 30.03
CA GLU A 97 -0.72 -21.78 31.04
C GLU A 97 -2.08 -22.45 31.20
N LYS A 98 -2.18 -23.70 30.74
CA LYS A 98 -3.38 -24.51 30.91
C LYS A 98 -3.55 -24.75 32.40
N HIS A 99 -4.47 -24.05 33.05
CA HIS A 99 -4.98 -24.46 34.35
C HIS A 99 -5.66 -25.82 34.19
N THR A 100 -4.88 -26.88 34.44
CA THR A 100 -5.42 -28.22 34.69
C THR A 100 -6.25 -28.15 35.96
N ARG A 101 -7.56 -28.20 35.75
CA ARG A 101 -8.61 -28.36 36.74
C ARG A 101 -8.25 -29.51 37.69
N SER A 102 -8.03 -29.18 38.96
CA SER A 102 -7.90 -30.15 40.04
C SER A 102 -9.14 -31.06 40.07
N LYS A 103 -8.95 -32.37 39.96
CA LYS A 103 -9.94 -33.35 40.42
C LYS A 103 -9.71 -33.59 41.90
N VAL A 104 -10.67 -33.18 42.69
CA VAL A 104 -10.84 -33.51 44.12
C VAL A 104 -11.82 -34.68 44.22
N ASN A 105 -11.43 -35.68 45.01
CA ASN A 105 -12.20 -36.77 45.64
C ASN A 105 -12.85 -37.82 44.70
N THR A 106 -12.95 -39.10 45.07
CA THR A 106 -13.14 -39.75 46.38
C THR A 106 -12.44 -41.10 46.43
#